data_AF-A0A126Z794-F1
#
_entry.id   AF-A0A126Z794-F1
#
_cell.length_a   1.000
_cell.length_b   1.000
_cell.length_c   1.000
_cell.angle_alpha   90.00
_cell.angle_beta   90.00
_cell.angle_gamma   90.00
#
_symmetry.space_group_name_H-M   'P 1'
#
loop_
_entity.id
_entity.type
_entity.pdbx_description
1 polymer ?
#
loop_
_entity_poly.entity_id
_entity_poly.type
_entity_poly.pdbx_seq_one_letter_code
_entity_poly.pdbx_strand_id
1 'polypeptide(L)'
;MRLLEKPALPSNPTTAFERSLVQQMQAILQAVSMKVNQLADGRLVAIDNAAISAPTTGSWARGDFVRNSAPAVLGTVGNQYTIAGWRCVVSGTPGTFVQCRELTGT
;
A
#
# COMPACT_ATOMS: atom_id res chain seq x y z
N MET A 1 -3.84 0.17 -19.02
CA MET A 1 -3.80 -1.22 -19.52
C MET A 1 -4.01 -2.14 -18.34
N ARG A 2 -5.01 -3.04 -18.38
CA ARG A 2 -5.29 -3.99 -17.30
C ARG A 2 -4.56 -5.30 -17.60
N LEU A 3 -3.84 -5.84 -16.62
CA LEU A 3 -3.16 -7.13 -16.74
C LEU A 3 -4.13 -8.28 -16.52
N LEU A 4 -3.85 -9.43 -17.16
CA LEU A 4 -4.58 -10.66 -16.91
C LEU A 4 -4.33 -11.12 -15.47
N GLU A 5 -5.40 -11.39 -14.73
CA GLU A 5 -5.32 -11.80 -13.33
C GLU A 5 -4.66 -13.17 -13.17
N LYS A 6 -4.76 -14.04 -14.19
CA LYS A 6 -4.09 -15.35 -14.24
C LYS A 6 -3.36 -15.50 -15.57
N PRO A 7 -2.11 -15.02 -15.65
CA PRO A 7 -1.28 -15.22 -16.84
C PRO A 7 -1.07 -16.71 -17.10
N ALA A 8 -1.21 -17.19 -18.34
CA ALA A 8 -1.00 -18.60 -18.64
C ALA A 8 0.49 -18.96 -18.62
N LEU A 9 0.84 -20.04 -17.94
CA LEU A 9 2.18 -20.63 -17.92
C LEU A 9 2.21 -21.98 -18.69
N PRO A 10 3.41 -22.50 -19.02
CA PRO A 10 3.54 -23.79 -19.71
C PRO A 10 2.77 -24.92 -19.01
N SER A 11 1.96 -25.64 -19.78
CA SER A 11 0.94 -26.57 -19.25
C SER A 11 1.42 -28.01 -19.06
N ASN A 12 2.67 -28.35 -19.41
CA ASN A 12 3.16 -29.73 -19.45
C ASN A 12 4.44 -29.95 -18.63
N PRO A 13 4.43 -29.72 -17.30
CA PRO A 13 5.57 -30.06 -16.45
C PRO A 13 5.75 -31.58 -16.37
N THR A 14 6.95 -32.06 -16.72
CA THR A 14 7.31 -33.47 -16.79
C THR A 14 7.80 -34.02 -15.45
N THR A 15 8.41 -33.18 -14.61
CA THR A 15 8.92 -33.56 -13.29
C THR A 15 8.07 -32.99 -12.14
N ALA A 16 8.19 -33.57 -10.94
CA ALA A 16 7.53 -33.03 -9.74
C ALA A 16 8.07 -31.63 -9.36
N PHE A 17 9.37 -31.42 -9.56
CA PHE A 17 10.00 -30.12 -9.38
C PHE A 17 9.41 -29.08 -10.33
N GLU A 18 9.32 -29.38 -11.62
CA GLU A 18 8.71 -28.49 -12.63
C GLU A 18 7.27 -28.14 -12.29
N ARG A 19 6.46 -29.11 -11.84
CA ARG A 19 5.09 -28.85 -11.37
C ARG A 19 5.06 -27.81 -10.25
N SER A 20 5.90 -28.01 -9.24
CA SER A 20 5.96 -27.12 -8.08
C SER A 20 6.48 -25.72 -8.45
N LEU A 21 7.44 -25.63 -9.37
CA LEU A 21 7.99 -24.38 -9.86
C LEU A 21 6.94 -23.60 -10.66
N VAL A 22 6.26 -24.26 -11.61
CA VAL A 22 5.20 -23.61 -12.41
C VAL A 22 4.08 -23.10 -11.52
N GLN A 23 3.66 -23.86 -10.50
CA GLN A 23 2.65 -23.42 -9.54
C GLN A 23 3.10 -22.20 -8.73
N GLN A 24 4.35 -22.18 -8.24
CA GLN A 24 4.89 -21.03 -7.50
C GLN A 24 5.01 -19.79 -8.39
N MET A 25 5.52 -19.95 -9.61
CA MET A 25 5.59 -18.86 -10.59
C MET A 25 4.19 -18.32 -10.94
N GLN A 26 3.21 -19.20 -11.11
CA GLN A 26 1.83 -18.81 -11.37
C GLN A 26 1.27 -17.95 -10.24
N ALA A 27 1.49 -18.37 -8.99
CA ALA A 27 1.03 -17.64 -7.81
C ALA A 27 1.66 -16.25 -7.71
N ILE A 28 2.98 -16.15 -7.95
CA ILE A 28 3.70 -14.87 -7.93
C ILE A 28 3.19 -13.94 -9.03
N LEU A 29 3.09 -14.43 -10.27
CA LEU A 29 2.63 -13.61 -11.40
C LEU A 29 1.18 -13.15 -11.21
N GLN A 30 0.31 -14.01 -10.69
CA GLN A 30 -1.04 -13.62 -10.32
C GLN A 30 -1.03 -12.54 -9.22
N ALA A 31 -0.23 -12.69 -8.17
CA ALA A 31 -0.11 -11.69 -7.11
C ALA A 31 0.37 -10.33 -7.64
N VAL A 32 1.38 -10.34 -8.52
CA VAL A 32 1.90 -9.13 -9.18
C VAL A 32 0.85 -8.48 -10.07
N SER A 33 0.18 -9.24 -10.94
CA SER A 33 -0.90 -8.72 -11.78
C SER A 33 -2.01 -8.06 -10.96
N MET A 34 -2.45 -8.71 -9.88
CA MET A 34 -3.47 -8.16 -9.00
C MET A 34 -3.01 -6.87 -8.32
N LYS A 35 -1.79 -6.84 -7.78
CA LYS A 35 -1.23 -5.65 -7.11
C LYS A 35 -1.08 -4.47 -8.08
N VAL A 36 -0.59 -4.72 -9.29
CA VAL A 36 -0.46 -3.70 -10.34
C VAL A 36 -1.83 -3.17 -10.78
N ASN A 37 -2.81 -4.06 -10.99
CA ASN A 37 -4.17 -3.65 -11.33
C ASN A 37 -4.79 -2.80 -10.21
N GLN A 38 -4.64 -3.20 -8.95
CA GLN A 38 -5.14 -2.42 -7.81
C GLN A 38 -4.47 -1.05 -7.70
N LEU A 39 -3.16 -0.96 -7.98
CA LEU A 39 -2.44 0.30 -8.01
C LEU A 39 -2.93 1.20 -9.16
N ALA A 40 -3.13 0.63 -10.35
CA ALA A 40 -3.65 1.35 -11.51
C ALA A 40 -5.09 1.86 -11.28
N ASP A 41 -5.92 1.07 -10.58
CA ASP A 41 -7.28 1.44 -10.17
C ASP A 41 -7.28 2.48 -9.01
N GLY A 42 -6.11 2.87 -8.49
CA GLY A 42 -5.98 3.85 -7.40
C GLY A 42 -6.42 3.32 -6.03
N ARG A 43 -6.52 2.01 -5.84
CA ARG A 43 -7.01 1.42 -4.59
C ARG A 43 -5.96 1.51 -3.49
N LEU A 44 -6.38 1.97 -2.32
CA LEU A 44 -5.51 2.06 -1.15
C LEU A 44 -4.91 0.71 -0.71
N VAL A 45 -5.63 -0.40 -0.91
CA VAL A 45 -5.14 -1.76 -0.60
C VAL A 45 -3.87 -2.13 -1.38
N ALA A 46 -3.57 -1.44 -2.48
CA ALA A 46 -2.31 -1.59 -3.19
C ALA A 46 -1.12 -0.95 -2.45
N ILE A 47 -1.35 -0.19 -1.39
CA ILE A 47 -0.32 0.50 -0.62
C ILE A 47 -0.10 -0.27 0.68
N ASP A 48 1.04 -0.93 0.82
CA ASP A 48 1.36 -1.75 1.99
C ASP A 48 1.66 -0.89 3.23
N ASN A 49 2.05 0.37 3.01
CA ASN A 49 2.34 1.32 4.08
C ASN A 49 1.14 2.24 4.36
N ALA A 50 0.02 1.64 4.77
CA ALA A 50 -1.20 2.33 5.15
C ALA A 50 -1.64 1.92 6.56
N ALA A 51 -2.04 2.89 7.38
CA ALA A 51 -2.41 2.67 8.78
C ALA A 51 -3.52 3.64 9.22
N ILE A 52 -4.16 3.35 10.36
CA ILE A 52 -5.18 4.22 10.96
C ILE A 52 -4.59 5.31 11.87
N SER A 53 -3.29 5.23 12.18
CA SER A 53 -2.55 6.17 13.01
C SER A 53 -1.08 6.24 12.59
N ALA A 54 -0.35 7.24 13.08
CA ALA A 54 1.11 7.31 12.91
C ALA A 54 1.78 6.04 13.48
N PRO A 55 2.85 5.53 12.85
CA PRO A 55 3.59 4.38 13.38
C PRO A 55 4.17 4.64 14.76
N THR A 56 4.04 3.65 15.65
CA THR A 56 4.67 3.64 16.98
C THR A 56 5.83 2.64 17.10
N THR A 57 6.06 1.84 16.05
CA THR A 57 7.10 0.81 15.96
C THR A 57 7.72 0.78 14.56
N GLY A 58 8.80 0.02 14.39
CA GLY A 58 9.52 -0.11 13.11
C GLY A 58 10.60 0.95 12.96
N SER A 59 11.50 0.79 11.99
CA SER A 59 12.55 1.78 11.68
C SER A 59 12.13 2.63 10.49
N TRP A 60 12.20 3.95 10.64
CA TRP A 60 11.74 4.90 9.63
C TRP A 60 12.80 5.95 9.35
N ALA A 61 12.92 6.32 8.08
CA ALA A 61 13.77 7.41 7.62
C ALA A 61 12.95 8.69 7.45
N ARG A 62 13.59 9.85 7.66
CA ARG A 62 13.02 11.15 7.30
C ARG A 62 12.56 11.12 5.84
N GLY A 63 11.30 11.51 5.61
CA GLY A 63 10.67 11.52 4.30
C GLY A 63 9.71 10.36 4.07
N ASP A 64 9.81 9.27 4.83
CA ASP A 64 8.86 8.15 4.74
C ASP A 64 7.43 8.63 5.02
N PHE A 65 6.48 8.08 4.27
CA PHE A 65 5.08 8.47 4.32
C PHE A 65 4.17 7.27 4.54
N VAL A 66 3.36 7.32 5.58
CA VAL A 66 2.34 6.31 5.91
C VAL A 66 0.99 6.89 5.55
N ARG A 67 0.25 6.19 4.68
CA ARG A 67 -1.04 6.68 4.18
C ARG A 67 -2.15 6.39 5.20
N ASN A 68 -3.07 7.34 5.40
CA ASN A 68 -4.20 7.11 6.29
C ASN A 68 -5.20 6.16 5.62
N SER A 69 -5.50 5.02 6.26
CA SER A 69 -6.48 4.04 5.78
C SER A 69 -7.90 4.22 6.27
N ALA A 70 -8.12 5.15 7.20
CA ALA A 70 -9.44 5.54 7.67
C ALA A 70 -9.55 7.08 7.71
N PRO A 71 -9.56 7.77 6.55
CA PRO A 71 -9.73 9.21 6.52
C PRO A 71 -11.11 9.61 7.07
N ALA A 72 -11.10 10.58 7.97
CA ALA A 72 -12.30 11.20 8.53
C ALA A 72 -12.14 12.72 8.51
N VAL A 73 -13.27 13.43 8.41
CA VAL A 73 -13.30 14.88 8.53
C VAL A 73 -13.20 15.24 10.01
N LEU A 74 -12.24 16.10 10.34
CA LEU A 74 -11.93 16.57 11.68
C LEU A 74 -11.97 18.10 11.70
N GLY A 75 -11.99 18.68 12.90
CA GLY A 75 -12.01 20.13 13.10
C GLY A 75 -13.42 20.70 13.23
N THR A 76 -13.49 22.02 13.28
CA THR A 76 -14.74 22.79 13.36
C THR A 76 -15.06 23.42 12.02
N VAL A 77 -16.33 23.78 11.80
CA VAL A 77 -16.79 24.55 10.63
C VAL A 77 -15.84 25.72 10.34
N GLY A 78 -15.44 25.85 9.08
CA GLY A 78 -14.48 26.87 8.62
C GLY A 78 -13.01 26.52 8.81
N ASN A 79 -12.70 25.43 9.51
CA ASN A 79 -11.35 24.90 9.71
C ASN A 79 -11.33 23.36 9.61
N GLN A 80 -12.28 22.76 8.87
CA GLN A 80 -12.32 21.31 8.70
C GLN A 80 -11.15 20.81 7.85
N TYR A 81 -10.65 19.62 8.20
CA TYR A 81 -9.57 18.96 7.48
C TYR A 81 -9.69 17.43 7.53
N THR A 82 -9.07 16.76 6.57
CA THR A 82 -8.78 15.32 6.63
C THR A 82 -7.30 15.11 6.88
N ILE A 83 -6.93 13.94 7.41
CA ILE A 83 -5.53 13.51 7.50
C ILE A 83 -5.26 12.55 6.35
N ALA A 84 -4.44 12.97 5.38
CA ALA A 84 -4.04 12.13 4.25
C ALA A 84 -3.05 11.02 4.67
N GLY A 85 -2.29 11.27 5.72
CA GLY A 85 -1.29 10.37 6.26
C GLY A 85 -0.31 11.07 7.18
N TRP A 86 0.81 10.40 7.44
CA TRP A 86 1.86 10.88 8.33
C TRP A 86 3.22 10.84 7.64
N ARG A 87 3.99 11.92 7.78
CA ARG A 87 5.35 12.02 7.26
C ARG A 87 6.36 11.96 8.39
N CYS A 88 7.37 11.11 8.25
CA CYS A 88 8.50 11.07 9.16
C CYS A 88 9.39 12.30 8.95
N VAL A 89 9.57 13.13 9.98
CA VAL A 89 10.41 14.34 9.95
C VAL A 89 11.73 14.15 10.69
N VAL A 90 11.83 13.14 11.56
CA VAL A 90 13.07 12.74 12.24
C VAL A 90 13.15 11.22 12.17
N SER A 91 14.22 10.70 11.56
CA SER A 91 14.46 9.25 11.47
C SER A 91 14.56 8.61 12.86
N GLY A 92 14.19 7.34 12.98
CA GLY A 92 14.35 6.59 14.24
C GLY A 92 13.50 5.33 14.30
N THR A 93 13.34 4.82 15.52
CA THR A 93 12.58 3.60 15.81
C THR A 93 11.50 3.93 16.86
N PRO A 94 10.37 4.56 16.50
CA PRO A 94 9.83 4.74 15.14
C PRO A 94 10.18 6.04 14.41
N GLY A 95 10.90 6.97 15.03
CA GLY A 95 11.08 8.32 14.46
C GLY A 95 9.90 9.24 14.80
N THR A 96 9.96 10.50 14.36
CA THR A 96 8.93 11.51 14.66
C THR A 96 8.06 11.76 13.45
N PHE A 97 6.75 11.60 13.61
CA PHE A 97 5.76 11.77 12.54
C PHE A 97 4.92 13.02 12.73
N VAL A 98 4.64 13.72 11.63
CA VAL A 98 3.67 14.83 11.57
C VAL A 98 2.47 14.45 10.72
N GLN A 99 1.29 14.97 11.06
CA GLN A 99 0.07 14.80 10.26
C GLN A 99 0.16 15.65 8.98
N CYS A 100 -0.03 15.02 7.83
CA CYS A 100 -0.26 15.72 6.57
C CYS A 100 -1.76 15.97 6.43
N ARG A 101 -2.18 17.21 6.66
CA ARG A 101 -3.58 17.63 6.64
C ARG A 101 -3.96 18.19 5.28
N GLU A 102 -5.16 17.86 4.84
CA GLU A 102 -5.80 18.42 3.65
C GLU A 102 -7.01 19.23 4.13
N LEU A 103 -7.01 20.54 3.90
CA LEU A 103 -8.14 21.41 4.26
C LEU A 103 -9.34 21.07 3.37
N THR A 104 -10.50 20.83 3.98
CA THR A 104 -11.74 20.56 3.24
C THR A 104 -12.60 21.81 3.05
N GLY A 105 -12.27 22.92 3.73
CA GLY A 105 -12.83 24.25 3.47
C GLY A 105 -14.31 24.44 3.81
N THR A 106 -14.91 23.52 4.57
CA THR A 106 -16.30 23.57 5.05
C THR A 106 -16.37 23.73 6.56
#